data_AF-A0A6I0K1A6-F1
#
_entry.id   AF-A0A6I0K1A6-F1
#
_cell.length_a   1.000
_cell.length_b   1.000
_cell.length_c   1.000
_cell.angle_alpha   90.00
_cell.angle_beta   90.00
_cell.angle_gamma   90.00
#
_symmetry.space_group_name_H-M   'P 1'
#
loop_
_entity.id
_entity.type
_entity.pdbx_description
1 polymer ?
#
loop_
_entity_poly.entity_id
_entity_poly.type
_entity_poly.pdbx_seq_one_letter_code
_entity_poly.pdbx_strand_id
1 'polypeptide(L)'
;VREVKPCSFERIYFSRGSDVDIYRERKLLGEKLIPNILKAINKDLDHTVFSFIPNTAEVAFYGMLQGLDDYLNEEKVQQIASLGHSPNLEELEQILSRRIRSEKVAIKDIKLRTFIAEGNSRNDLAAHVYDITYGSLVPGVDNLVIIDDSIVRGTTLKQSIIGILDRLGPKKIVIVSSSPQVRYPDYYGIDMAKMSEFIAFKAAIELLKDRDMKDVIAAAYRKSKDQMGLPKEQMVNYVKDIYAPFTDEEISAKMVELLTPAGTKAKVEIVYQPLEGLHEACPNHRGDWYFSGDYPTPGGVKMLNNAFIDYIEQVYQF
;
A
#
# COMPACT_ATOMS: atom_id res chain seq x y z
N VAL A 1 -12.98 -23.37 22.53
CA VAL A 1 -13.67 -22.17 22.01
C VAL A 1 -12.83 -21.66 20.85
N ARG A 2 -13.40 -21.52 19.65
CA ARG A 2 -12.64 -21.04 18.48
C ARG A 2 -12.39 -19.54 18.67
N GLU A 3 -11.13 -19.12 18.60
CA GLU A 3 -10.77 -17.70 18.70
C GLU A 3 -11.42 -16.94 17.53
N VAL A 4 -12.22 -15.92 17.84
CA VAL A 4 -12.82 -15.04 16.83
C VAL A 4 -11.75 -14.02 16.44
N LYS A 5 -11.46 -13.90 15.15
CA LYS A 5 -10.52 -12.91 14.59
C LYS A 5 -11.31 -11.86 13.78
N PRO A 6 -11.66 -10.70 14.36
CA PRO A 6 -12.40 -9.66 13.66
C PRO A 6 -11.59 -9.07 12.50
N CYS A 7 -12.25 -8.73 11.40
CA CYS A 7 -11.62 -8.24 10.17
C CYS A 7 -10.85 -6.92 10.38
N SER A 8 -9.56 -6.89 10.03
CA SER A 8 -8.74 -5.68 10.07
C SER A 8 -9.10 -4.66 8.97
N PHE A 9 -9.54 -5.12 7.80
CA PHE A 9 -9.92 -4.28 6.64
C PHE A 9 -11.11 -3.36 6.92
N GLU A 10 -11.98 -3.76 7.85
CA GLU A 10 -13.04 -2.89 8.38
C GLU A 10 -12.45 -1.61 8.97
N ARG A 11 -11.37 -1.75 9.73
CA ARG A 11 -10.70 -0.63 10.40
C ARG A 11 -9.87 0.19 9.42
N ILE A 12 -9.23 -0.47 8.47
CA ILE A 12 -8.42 0.18 7.41
C ILE A 12 -9.31 1.03 6.48
N TYR A 13 -10.42 0.48 5.98
CA TYR A 13 -11.15 1.09 4.86
C TYR A 13 -12.68 1.10 5.00
N PHE A 14 -13.33 -0.04 5.27
CA PHE A 14 -14.78 -0.18 5.08
C PHE A 14 -15.64 0.55 6.12
N SER A 15 -15.21 0.54 7.38
CA SER A 15 -15.97 1.19 8.44
C SER A 15 -15.82 2.72 8.40
N ARG A 16 -16.76 3.42 9.04
CA ARG A 16 -16.79 4.89 9.04
C ARG A 16 -15.63 5.44 9.85
N GLY A 17 -14.79 6.25 9.20
CA GLY A 17 -13.67 6.93 9.87
C GLY A 17 -14.09 8.00 10.89
N SER A 18 -15.38 8.31 11.01
CA SER A 18 -15.93 9.22 12.02
C SER A 18 -16.06 8.57 13.41
N ASP A 19 -16.02 7.23 13.49
CA ASP A 19 -16.05 6.53 14.76
C ASP A 19 -14.69 6.69 15.44
N VAL A 20 -14.69 7.16 16.70
CA VAL A 20 -13.49 7.66 17.37
C VAL A 20 -12.40 6.61 17.55
N ASP A 21 -12.79 5.35 17.72
CA ASP A 21 -11.88 4.21 17.81
C ASP A 21 -11.21 3.95 16.45
N ILE A 22 -11.98 3.88 15.36
CA ILE A 22 -11.46 3.73 13.99
C ILE A 22 -10.57 4.90 13.61
N TYR A 23 -10.97 6.13 13.97
CA TYR A 23 -10.18 7.33 13.73
C TYR A 23 -8.79 7.23 14.36
N ARG A 24 -8.72 6.81 15.63
CA ARG A 24 -7.44 6.64 16.35
C ARG A 24 -6.58 5.54 15.73
N GLU A 25 -7.18 4.41 15.38
CA GLU A 25 -6.47 3.30 14.75
C GLU A 25 -5.92 3.71 13.37
N ARG A 26 -6.70 4.42 12.55
CA ARG A 26 -6.22 4.94 11.25
C ARG A 26 -5.10 5.96 11.40
N LYS A 27 -5.16 6.84 12.41
CA LYS A 27 -4.03 7.72 12.72
C LYS A 27 -2.78 6.90 13.05
N LEU A 28 -2.91 5.89 13.91
CA LEU A 28 -1.79 5.05 14.29
C LEU A 28 -1.22 4.27 13.09
N LEU A 29 -2.07 3.82 12.14
CA LEU A 29 -1.58 3.26 10.87
C LEU A 29 -0.67 4.26 10.13
N GLY A 30 -1.07 5.53 10.02
CA GLY A 30 -0.24 6.58 9.44
C GLY A 30 1.11 6.75 10.13
N GLU A 31 1.11 6.76 11.46
CA GLU A 31 2.29 6.93 12.30
C GLU A 31 3.27 5.73 12.19
N LYS A 32 2.76 4.49 12.07
CA LYS A 32 3.61 3.30 11.96
C LYS A 32 4.39 3.21 10.65
N LEU A 33 4.08 4.05 9.67
CA LEU A 33 4.78 4.11 8.39
C LEU A 33 6.05 4.97 8.43
N ILE A 34 6.25 5.81 9.46
CA ILE A 34 7.33 6.82 9.49
C ILE A 34 8.72 6.24 9.21
N PRO A 35 9.16 5.14 9.86
CA PRO A 35 10.49 4.59 9.60
C PRO A 35 10.72 4.23 8.13
N ASN A 36 9.71 3.63 7.49
CA ASN A 36 9.79 3.20 6.10
C ASN A 36 9.70 4.38 5.12
N ILE A 37 8.90 5.40 5.44
CA ILE A 37 8.82 6.64 4.66
C ILE A 37 10.17 7.36 4.70
N LEU A 38 10.75 7.55 5.89
CA LEU A 38 12.04 8.20 6.07
C LEU A 38 13.16 7.45 5.32
N LYS A 39 13.14 6.12 5.35
CA LYS A 39 14.05 5.29 4.54
C LYS A 39 13.85 5.56 3.04
N ALA A 40 12.61 5.58 2.57
CA ALA A 40 12.31 5.78 1.15
C ALA A 40 12.75 7.15 0.63
N ILE A 41 12.68 8.21 1.44
CA ILE A 41 13.13 9.56 1.04
C ILE A 41 14.58 9.85 1.45
N ASN A 42 15.33 8.87 1.96
CA ASN A 42 16.69 9.07 2.52
C ASN A 42 16.74 10.18 3.59
N LYS A 43 15.68 10.29 4.40
CA LYS A 43 15.47 11.32 5.44
C LYS A 43 15.44 12.77 4.93
N ASP A 44 15.27 12.98 3.62
CA ASP A 44 15.24 14.30 2.98
C ASP A 44 13.88 14.99 3.18
N LEU A 45 13.61 15.48 4.40
CA LEU A 45 12.36 16.16 4.73
C LEU A 45 12.24 17.55 4.08
N ASP A 46 13.37 18.23 3.88
CA ASP A 46 13.38 19.60 3.38
C ASP A 46 12.96 19.67 1.88
N HIS A 47 13.26 18.61 1.12
CA HIS A 47 12.85 18.46 -0.28
C HIS A 47 11.79 17.35 -0.47
N THR A 48 10.83 17.26 0.45
CA THR A 48 9.71 16.32 0.33
C THR A 48 8.38 17.01 0.60
N VAL A 49 7.42 16.79 -0.29
CA VAL A 49 6.02 17.21 -0.11
C VAL A 49 5.19 15.97 0.22
N PHE A 50 4.44 16.05 1.32
CA PHE A 50 3.55 15.00 1.78
C PHE A 50 2.10 15.27 1.38
N SER A 51 1.42 14.26 0.86
CA SER A 51 0.01 14.34 0.45
C SER A 51 -0.72 13.01 0.64
N PHE A 52 -1.98 12.95 0.23
CA PHE A 52 -2.81 11.75 0.27
C PHE A 52 -3.69 11.63 -0.97
N ILE A 53 -4.12 10.41 -1.28
CA ILE A 53 -5.13 10.13 -2.30
C ILE A 53 -6.52 10.23 -1.64
N PRO A 54 -7.39 11.14 -2.09
CA PRO A 54 -8.71 11.27 -1.49
C PRO A 54 -9.60 10.04 -1.74
N ASN A 55 -10.46 9.63 -0.80
CA ASN A 55 -10.83 10.35 0.43
C ASN A 55 -10.43 9.60 1.72
N THR A 56 -10.49 8.28 1.73
CA THR A 56 -10.41 7.48 2.98
C THR A 56 -9.04 7.55 3.66
N ALA A 57 -7.97 7.79 2.89
CA ALA A 57 -6.60 7.88 3.40
C ALA A 57 -6.32 9.14 4.26
N GLU A 58 -7.24 10.11 4.31
CA GLU A 58 -7.05 11.39 5.01
C GLU A 58 -6.71 11.21 6.51
N VAL A 59 -7.38 10.29 7.21
CA VAL A 59 -7.12 10.08 8.65
C VAL A 59 -5.74 9.48 8.89
N ALA A 60 -5.33 8.52 8.04
CA ALA A 60 -3.98 7.97 8.09
C ALA A 60 -2.94 9.03 7.72
N PHE A 61 -3.25 9.92 6.77
CA PHE A 61 -2.41 11.06 6.45
C PHE A 61 -2.17 11.98 7.64
N TYR A 62 -3.20 12.32 8.43
CA TYR A 62 -3.01 13.12 9.64
C TYR A 62 -2.16 12.42 10.71
N GLY A 63 -2.26 11.09 10.83
CA GLY A 63 -1.37 10.31 11.67
C GLY A 63 0.08 10.32 11.19
N MET A 64 0.28 10.19 9.87
CA MET A 64 1.58 10.30 9.23
C MET A 64 2.20 11.69 9.44
N LEU A 65 1.44 12.78 9.26
CA LEU A 65 1.95 14.13 9.52
C LEU A 65 2.39 14.31 10.98
N GLN A 66 1.59 13.81 11.93
CA GLN A 66 1.96 13.89 13.35
C GLN A 66 3.27 13.14 13.63
N GLY A 67 3.43 11.91 13.13
CA GLY A 67 4.67 11.15 13.32
C GLY A 67 5.89 11.80 12.65
N LEU A 68 5.70 12.47 11.51
CA LEU A 68 6.76 13.26 10.86
C LEU A 68 7.13 14.51 11.67
N ASP A 69 6.14 15.21 12.24
CA ASP A 69 6.37 16.37 13.11
C ASP A 69 7.12 15.96 14.37
N ASP A 70 6.77 14.83 14.99
CA ASP A 70 7.47 14.30 16.16
C ASP A 70 8.93 13.98 15.84
N TYR A 71 9.19 13.29 14.72
CA TYR A 71 10.56 13.05 14.23
C TYR A 71 11.32 14.36 13.96
N LEU A 72 10.69 15.34 13.30
CA LEU A 72 11.32 16.63 13.00
C LEU A 72 11.63 17.39 14.29
N ASN A 73 10.78 17.30 15.31
CA ASN A 73 11.01 17.92 16.61
C ASN A 73 12.20 17.27 17.34
N GLU A 74 12.36 15.95 17.28
CA GLU A 74 13.56 15.27 17.79
C GLU A 74 14.84 15.76 17.10
N GLU A 75 14.81 15.90 15.77
CA GLU A 75 15.95 16.41 14.99
C GLU A 75 16.29 17.86 15.38
N LYS A 76 15.27 18.72 15.54
CA LYS A 76 15.45 20.10 16.02
C LYS A 76 16.05 20.16 17.42
N VAL A 77 15.57 19.32 18.34
CA VAL A 77 16.10 19.25 19.71
C VAL A 77 17.59 18.88 19.68
N GLN A 78 17.98 17.90 18.87
CA GLN A 78 19.38 17.50 18.72
C GLN A 78 20.24 18.63 18.12
N GLN A 79 19.73 19.34 17.10
CA GLN A 79 20.41 20.49 16.51
C GLN A 79 20.61 21.60 17.54
N ILE A 80 19.56 21.99 18.27
CA ILE A 80 19.63 23.03 19.32
C ILE A 80 20.62 22.62 20.42
N ALA A 81 20.58 21.37 20.87
CA ALA A 81 21.51 20.86 21.88
C ALA A 81 22.98 20.92 21.41
N SER A 82 23.22 20.80 20.10
CA SER A 82 24.57 20.87 19.52
C SER A 82 25.15 22.28 19.40
N LEU A 83 24.33 23.34 19.49
CA LEU A 83 24.77 24.74 19.40
C LEU A 83 25.50 25.24 20.67
N GLY A 84 25.51 24.46 21.75
CA GLY A 84 26.16 24.83 23.01
C GLY A 84 25.37 25.84 23.85
N HIS A 85 26.04 26.56 24.75
CA HIS A 85 25.40 27.35 25.81
C HIS A 85 24.92 28.76 25.38
N SER A 86 25.25 29.21 24.18
CA SER A 86 24.88 30.57 23.71
C SER A 86 24.58 30.58 22.21
N PRO A 87 23.56 29.82 21.75
CA PRO A 87 23.11 29.88 20.37
C PRO A 87 22.65 31.31 20.04
N ASN A 88 22.96 31.79 18.84
CA ASN A 88 22.44 33.08 18.40
C ASN A 88 20.97 32.95 17.96
N LEU A 89 20.23 34.06 17.96
CA LEU A 89 18.80 34.04 17.68
C LEU A 89 18.49 33.59 16.24
N GLU A 90 19.35 33.94 15.28
CA GLU A 90 19.18 33.61 13.86
C GLU A 90 19.29 32.09 13.62
N GLU A 91 20.24 31.42 14.27
CA GLU A 91 20.39 29.96 14.23
C GLU A 91 19.16 29.25 14.82
N LEU A 92 18.65 29.74 15.95
CA LEU A 92 17.45 29.20 16.57
C LEU A 92 16.22 29.39 15.68
N GLU A 93 16.05 30.59 15.11
CA GLU A 93 14.96 30.88 14.18
C GLU A 93 15.03 29.98 12.95
N GLN A 94 16.22 29.74 12.39
CA GLN A 94 16.40 28.83 11.27
C GLN A 94 15.94 27.41 11.62
N ILE A 95 16.37 26.84 12.74
CA ILE A 95 15.98 25.49 13.17
C ILE A 95 14.47 25.42 13.46
N LEU A 96 13.96 26.40 14.21
CA LEU A 96 12.57 26.46 14.63
C LEU A 96 11.62 26.82 13.49
N SER A 97 12.09 27.34 12.36
CA SER A 97 11.26 27.64 11.18
C SER A 97 10.94 26.40 10.35
N ARG A 98 11.73 25.31 10.46
CA ARG A 98 11.51 24.08 9.68
C ARG A 98 10.14 23.47 9.97
N ARG A 99 9.41 23.07 8.93
CA ARG A 99 8.07 22.47 9.01
C ARG A 99 7.97 21.31 8.03
N ILE A 100 7.14 20.33 8.35
CA ILE A 100 6.75 19.31 7.39
C ILE A 100 5.90 19.97 6.29
N ARG A 101 6.38 19.91 5.05
CA ARG A 101 5.64 20.44 3.89
C ARG A 101 4.54 19.48 3.49
N SER A 102 3.30 19.89 3.67
CA SER A 102 2.14 19.11 3.29
C SER A 102 1.25 19.91 2.35
N GLU A 103 0.74 19.24 1.31
CA GLU A 103 -0.08 19.88 0.28
C GLU A 103 -1.24 18.97 -0.11
N LYS A 104 -2.34 19.56 -0.57
CA LYS A 104 -3.43 18.81 -1.22
C LYS A 104 -3.09 18.64 -2.70
N VAL A 105 -2.25 17.65 -3.01
CA VAL A 105 -1.72 17.43 -4.36
C VAL A 105 -2.76 16.77 -5.25
N ALA A 106 -3.33 15.64 -4.83
CA ALA A 106 -4.36 14.92 -5.59
C ALA A 106 -5.76 15.43 -5.21
N ILE A 107 -6.56 15.75 -6.23
CA ILE A 107 -7.95 16.17 -6.09
C ILE A 107 -8.82 15.14 -6.81
N LYS A 108 -9.90 14.71 -6.17
CA LYS A 108 -10.88 13.79 -6.76
C LYS A 108 -12.19 14.51 -6.97
N ASP A 109 -12.67 14.60 -8.20
CA ASP A 109 -14.01 15.12 -8.48
C ASP A 109 -15.07 14.03 -8.21
N ILE A 110 -15.72 14.15 -7.06
CA ILE A 110 -16.74 13.19 -6.59
C ILE A 110 -18.03 13.24 -7.45
N LYS A 111 -18.25 14.30 -8.23
CA LYS A 111 -19.47 14.48 -9.04
C LYS A 111 -19.39 13.79 -10.40
N LEU A 112 -18.18 13.49 -10.89
CA LEU A 112 -17.98 12.71 -12.11
C LEU A 112 -18.22 11.22 -11.85
N ARG A 113 -19.49 10.81 -11.81
CA ARG A 113 -19.84 9.39 -12.02
C ARG A 113 -19.63 9.09 -13.49
N THR A 114 -18.84 8.07 -13.81
CA THR A 114 -18.66 7.63 -15.18
C THR A 114 -20.02 7.19 -15.74
N PHE A 115 -20.57 7.96 -16.69
CA PHE A 115 -21.75 7.56 -17.45
C PHE A 115 -21.43 6.24 -18.18
N ILE A 116 -22.44 5.41 -18.42
CA ILE A 116 -22.30 4.10 -19.07
C ILE A 116 -21.55 4.29 -20.39
N ALA A 117 -20.31 3.80 -20.44
CA ALA A 117 -19.43 3.92 -21.59
C ALA A 117 -18.77 2.57 -21.85
N GLU A 118 -18.79 2.13 -23.11
CA GLU A 118 -18.26 0.84 -23.55
C GLU A 118 -16.74 0.89 -23.77
N GLY A 119 -16.04 -0.18 -23.39
CA GLY A 119 -14.63 -0.42 -23.75
C GLY A 119 -13.64 0.66 -23.27
N ASN A 120 -12.64 0.94 -24.12
CA ASN A 120 -11.50 1.84 -23.84
C ASN A 120 -11.89 3.27 -23.41
N SER A 121 -13.08 3.74 -23.78
CA SER A 121 -13.59 5.06 -23.38
C SER A 121 -13.73 5.23 -21.86
N ARG A 122 -13.95 4.13 -21.13
CA ARG A 122 -14.12 4.10 -19.68
C ARG A 122 -12.82 4.37 -18.91
N ASN A 123 -11.69 3.96 -19.48
CA ASN A 123 -10.37 4.20 -18.89
C ASN A 123 -9.98 5.69 -18.99
N ASP A 124 -10.26 6.33 -20.13
CA ASP A 124 -10.02 7.77 -20.31
C ASP A 124 -10.91 8.61 -19.38
N LEU A 125 -12.20 8.25 -19.27
CA LEU A 125 -13.13 8.89 -18.33
C LEU A 125 -12.72 8.72 -16.85
N ALA A 126 -12.14 7.58 -16.47
CA ALA A 126 -11.65 7.35 -15.11
C ALA A 126 -10.36 8.13 -14.80
N ALA A 127 -9.50 8.36 -15.80
CA ALA A 127 -8.32 9.21 -15.66
C ALA A 127 -8.69 10.68 -15.38
N HIS A 128 -9.83 11.15 -15.88
CA HIS A 128 -10.34 12.51 -15.64
C HIS A 128 -11.02 12.74 -14.29
N VAL A 129 -11.16 11.71 -13.45
CA VAL A 129 -11.73 11.86 -12.10
C VAL A 129 -10.73 12.49 -11.14
N TYR A 130 -9.43 12.38 -11.44
CA TYR A 130 -8.36 12.93 -10.62
C TYR A 130 -7.68 14.11 -11.32
N ASP A 131 -7.43 15.15 -10.55
CA ASP A 131 -6.66 16.33 -10.94
C ASP A 131 -5.54 16.59 -9.93
N ILE A 132 -4.62 17.49 -10.27
CA ILE A 132 -3.45 17.83 -9.47
C ILE A 132 -3.34 19.33 -9.21
N THR A 133 -2.87 19.70 -8.03
CA THR A 133 -2.54 21.09 -7.70
C THR A 133 -1.18 21.46 -8.31
N TYR A 134 -1.16 22.12 -9.46
CA TYR A 134 0.10 22.58 -10.08
C TYR A 134 0.84 23.59 -9.20
N GLY A 135 2.17 23.54 -9.21
CA GLY A 135 3.02 24.41 -8.38
C GLY A 135 3.15 23.97 -6.92
N SER A 136 2.53 22.85 -6.52
CA SER A 136 2.67 22.29 -5.17
C SER A 136 4.05 21.66 -4.90
N LEU A 137 4.85 21.42 -5.94
CA LEU A 137 6.22 20.91 -5.84
C LEU A 137 7.19 21.76 -6.66
N VAL A 138 8.46 21.73 -6.28
CA VAL A 138 9.60 22.19 -7.06
C VAL A 138 10.06 21.05 -7.99
N PRO A 139 9.87 21.17 -9.33
CA PRO A 139 10.20 20.10 -10.26
C PRO A 139 11.70 19.76 -10.26
N GLY A 140 12.01 18.46 -10.31
CA GLY A 140 13.38 17.92 -10.29
C GLY A 140 14.07 17.95 -8.94
N VAL A 141 13.47 18.60 -7.93
CA VAL A 141 14.03 18.75 -6.58
C VAL A 141 13.22 17.93 -5.60
N ASP A 142 11.92 18.20 -5.50
CA ASP A 142 11.07 17.62 -4.45
C ASP A 142 10.73 16.15 -4.73
N ASN A 143 10.75 15.33 -3.68
CA ASN A 143 10.05 14.05 -3.64
C ASN A 143 8.56 14.30 -3.34
N LEU A 144 7.69 13.50 -3.92
CA LEU A 144 6.28 13.43 -3.56
C LEU A 144 6.02 12.15 -2.76
N VAL A 145 5.61 12.27 -1.50
CA VAL A 145 5.11 11.14 -0.71
C VAL A 145 3.59 11.24 -0.66
N ILE A 146 2.88 10.23 -1.16
CA ILE A 146 1.43 10.23 -1.22
C ILE A 146 0.84 8.95 -0.62
N ILE A 147 0.02 9.10 0.42
CA ILE A 147 -0.60 7.95 1.12
C ILE A 147 -1.97 7.59 0.55
N ASP A 148 -2.23 6.29 0.42
CA ASP A 148 -3.51 5.67 0.09
C ASP A 148 -3.84 4.57 1.12
N ASP A 149 -5.09 4.13 1.19
CA ASP A 149 -5.49 3.10 2.15
C ASP A 149 -4.91 1.71 1.79
N SER A 150 -5.07 1.30 0.54
CA SER A 150 -4.75 -0.05 0.09
C SER A 150 -4.46 -0.11 -1.40
N ILE A 151 -3.62 -1.07 -1.81
CA ILE A 151 -3.31 -1.33 -3.21
C ILE A 151 -3.68 -2.77 -3.53
N VAL A 152 -4.88 -2.96 -4.07
CA VAL A 152 -5.43 -4.30 -4.39
C VAL A 152 -5.10 -4.73 -5.83
N ARG A 153 -5.68 -4.03 -6.81
CA ARG A 153 -5.51 -4.32 -8.25
C ARG A 153 -4.44 -3.46 -8.91
N GLY A 154 -4.13 -2.31 -8.30
CA GLY A 154 -3.21 -1.31 -8.82
C GLY A 154 -3.67 -0.57 -10.09
N THR A 155 -4.84 -0.87 -10.64
CA THR A 155 -5.36 -0.21 -11.86
C THR A 155 -5.51 1.28 -11.68
N THR A 156 -6.04 1.75 -10.53
CA THR A 156 -6.14 3.18 -10.21
C THR A 156 -4.78 3.85 -10.22
N LEU A 157 -3.77 3.23 -9.62
CA LEU A 157 -2.41 3.77 -9.60
C LEU A 157 -1.83 3.88 -11.02
N LYS A 158 -1.92 2.79 -11.78
CA LYS A 158 -1.41 2.68 -13.15
C LYS A 158 -2.09 3.64 -14.12
N GLN A 159 -3.41 3.72 -14.07
CA GLN A 159 -4.20 4.44 -15.09
C GLN A 159 -4.43 5.91 -14.73
N SER A 160 -4.54 6.23 -13.44
CA SER A 160 -5.10 7.52 -13.01
C SER A 160 -4.23 8.31 -12.05
N ILE A 161 -3.23 7.72 -11.38
CA ILE A 161 -2.46 8.43 -10.34
C ILE A 161 -1.01 8.66 -10.75
N ILE A 162 -0.23 7.62 -11.07
CA ILE A 162 1.21 7.76 -11.30
C ILE A 162 1.50 8.76 -12.42
N GLY A 163 0.83 8.61 -13.57
CA GLY A 163 1.02 9.50 -14.71
C GLY A 163 0.59 10.94 -14.46
N ILE A 164 -0.40 11.17 -13.59
CA ILE A 164 -0.85 12.54 -13.28
C ILE A 164 0.10 13.20 -12.29
N LEU A 165 0.58 12.48 -11.29
CA LEU A 165 1.57 12.99 -10.34
C LEU A 165 2.91 13.29 -11.02
N ASP A 166 3.33 12.47 -11.99
CA ASP A 166 4.55 12.69 -12.77
C ASP A 166 4.54 14.01 -13.57
N ARG A 167 3.35 14.56 -13.90
CA ARG A 167 3.22 15.87 -14.57
C ARG A 167 3.73 17.03 -13.71
N LEU A 168 3.82 16.86 -12.40
CA LEU A 168 4.42 17.85 -11.48
C LEU A 168 5.95 17.85 -11.55
N GLY A 169 6.55 16.86 -12.24
CA GLY A 169 7.98 16.66 -12.35
C GLY A 169 8.70 16.36 -11.03
N PRO A 170 8.16 15.54 -10.10
CA PRO A 170 8.87 15.21 -8.88
C PRO A 170 10.17 14.44 -9.17
N LYS A 171 11.17 14.59 -8.31
CA LYS A 171 12.39 13.77 -8.34
C LYS A 171 12.08 12.28 -8.14
N LYS A 172 11.16 12.00 -7.20
CA LYS A 172 10.70 10.66 -6.85
C LYS A 172 9.24 10.72 -6.39
N ILE A 173 8.45 9.72 -6.77
CA ILE A 173 7.10 9.49 -6.25
C ILE A 173 7.19 8.28 -5.30
N VAL A 174 6.83 8.47 -4.04
CA VAL A 174 6.70 7.43 -3.02
C VAL A 174 5.22 7.25 -2.71
N ILE A 175 4.64 6.15 -3.19
CA ILE A 175 3.26 5.78 -2.88
C ILE A 175 3.29 5.01 -1.57
N VAL A 176 2.51 5.44 -0.58
CA VAL A 176 2.46 4.81 0.73
C VAL A 176 1.10 4.13 0.89
N SER A 177 1.06 2.86 1.26
CA SER A 177 -0.17 2.16 1.60
C SER A 177 -0.27 2.02 3.11
N SER A 178 -1.39 2.46 3.70
CA SER A 178 -1.65 2.31 5.14
C SER A 178 -2.01 0.88 5.56
N SER A 179 -2.09 -0.05 4.60
CA SER A 179 -2.26 -1.48 4.79
C SER A 179 -1.08 -2.29 4.24
N PRO A 180 -0.89 -3.54 4.69
CA PRO A 180 0.06 -4.46 4.06
C PRO A 180 -0.34 -4.86 2.63
N GLN A 181 0.54 -5.57 1.94
CA GLN A 181 0.25 -6.07 0.60
C GLN A 181 -0.94 -7.04 0.59
N VAL A 182 -1.99 -6.73 -0.17
CA VAL A 182 -3.13 -7.62 -0.38
C VAL A 182 -2.70 -8.76 -1.31
N ARG A 183 -2.53 -9.96 -0.74
CA ARG A 183 -1.96 -11.14 -1.37
C ARG A 183 -2.96 -12.26 -1.62
N TYR A 184 -4.05 -12.31 -0.86
CA TYR A 184 -4.99 -13.42 -0.89
C TYR A 184 -6.44 -12.93 -0.98
N PRO A 185 -7.33 -13.73 -1.61
CA PRO A 185 -8.73 -13.42 -1.74
C PRO A 185 -9.50 -13.45 -0.43
N ASP A 186 -10.57 -12.66 -0.37
CA ASP A 186 -11.53 -12.68 0.71
C ASP A 186 -12.75 -13.55 0.36
N TYR A 187 -13.23 -14.30 1.36
CA TYR A 187 -14.44 -15.13 1.27
C TYR A 187 -15.42 -14.86 2.42
N TYR A 188 -15.30 -13.71 3.08
CA TYR A 188 -16.05 -13.35 4.28
C TYR A 188 -16.87 -12.06 4.12
N GLY A 189 -16.91 -11.47 2.93
CA GLY A 189 -17.84 -10.40 2.58
C GLY A 189 -17.26 -9.29 1.71
N ILE A 190 -15.95 -9.31 1.43
CA ILE A 190 -15.28 -8.30 0.62
C ILE A 190 -15.09 -8.83 -0.81
N ASP A 191 -15.39 -8.00 -1.82
CA ASP A 191 -15.27 -8.36 -3.24
C ASP A 191 -13.80 -8.40 -3.72
N MET A 192 -13.12 -9.47 -3.33
CA MET A 192 -11.73 -9.76 -3.65
C MET A 192 -11.56 -11.26 -3.88
N ALA A 193 -12.25 -11.85 -4.86
CA ALA A 193 -12.30 -13.32 -5.00
C ALA A 193 -11.24 -13.93 -5.93
N LYS A 194 -10.68 -13.16 -6.89
CA LYS A 194 -9.85 -13.70 -7.98
C LYS A 194 -8.37 -13.42 -7.78
N MET A 195 -7.55 -14.48 -7.72
CA MET A 195 -6.10 -14.40 -7.60
C MET A 195 -5.46 -13.50 -8.66
N SER A 196 -5.92 -13.60 -9.92
CA SER A 196 -5.43 -12.83 -11.06
C SER A 196 -5.71 -11.33 -10.99
N GLU A 197 -6.38 -10.84 -9.96
CA GLU A 197 -6.69 -9.42 -9.80
C GLU A 197 -5.72 -8.72 -8.85
N PHE A 198 -5.03 -9.46 -7.97
CA PHE A 198 -4.09 -8.88 -7.02
C PHE A 198 -2.76 -8.53 -7.69
N ILE A 199 -2.35 -7.27 -7.59
CA ILE A 199 -1.08 -6.83 -8.16
C ILE A 199 0.12 -7.47 -7.45
N ALA A 200 0.04 -7.71 -6.13
CA ALA A 200 1.09 -8.39 -5.38
C ALA A 200 1.27 -9.84 -5.84
N PHE A 201 0.18 -10.57 -6.10
CA PHE A 201 0.24 -11.92 -6.64
C PHE A 201 0.85 -11.96 -8.04
N LYS A 202 0.43 -11.04 -8.93
CA LYS A 202 1.04 -10.90 -10.27
C LYS A 202 2.53 -10.63 -10.18
N ALA A 203 2.94 -9.71 -9.31
CA ALA A 203 4.34 -9.38 -9.10
C ALA A 203 5.15 -10.60 -8.62
N ALA A 204 4.63 -11.36 -7.64
CA ALA A 204 5.29 -12.59 -7.18
C ALA A 204 5.42 -13.64 -8.30
N ILE A 205 4.36 -13.84 -9.09
CA ILE A 205 4.40 -14.77 -10.24
C ILE A 205 5.42 -14.33 -11.30
N GLU A 206 5.47 -13.03 -11.64
CA GLU A 206 6.46 -12.52 -12.60
C GLU A 206 7.89 -12.59 -12.04
N LEU A 207 8.10 -12.34 -10.75
CA LEU A 207 9.41 -12.52 -10.10
C LEU A 207 9.88 -13.98 -10.16
N LEU A 208 9.00 -14.95 -9.93
CA LEU A 208 9.34 -16.37 -10.07
C LEU A 208 9.75 -16.69 -11.50
N LYS A 209 9.09 -16.11 -12.51
CA LYS A 209 9.47 -16.30 -13.91
C LYS A 209 10.83 -15.67 -14.22
N ASP A 210 11.05 -14.44 -13.76
CA ASP A 210 12.30 -13.70 -14.00
C ASP A 210 13.52 -14.39 -13.38
N ARG A 211 13.33 -15.09 -12.25
CA ARG A 211 14.38 -15.86 -11.56
C ARG A 211 14.45 -17.33 -11.96
N ASP A 212 13.71 -17.74 -13.00
CA ASP A 212 13.62 -19.13 -13.47
C ASP A 212 13.19 -20.14 -12.39
N MET A 213 12.31 -19.70 -11.48
CA MET A 213 11.77 -20.49 -10.35
C MET A 213 10.36 -21.02 -10.66
N LYS A 214 10.09 -21.41 -11.91
CA LYS A 214 8.77 -21.93 -12.33
C LYS A 214 8.41 -23.25 -11.64
N ASP A 215 9.41 -24.00 -11.21
CA ASP A 215 9.27 -25.22 -10.42
C ASP A 215 8.58 -24.96 -9.07
N VAL A 216 8.76 -23.78 -8.46
CA VAL A 216 8.03 -23.36 -7.25
C VAL A 216 6.54 -23.25 -7.53
N ILE A 217 6.16 -22.64 -8.66
CA ILE A 217 4.75 -22.54 -9.09
C ILE A 217 4.16 -23.94 -9.28
N ALA A 218 4.88 -24.81 -10.01
CA ALA A 218 4.44 -26.18 -10.26
C ALA A 218 4.34 -27.02 -8.97
N ALA A 219 5.27 -26.83 -8.04
CA ALA A 219 5.26 -27.51 -6.74
C ALA A 219 4.08 -27.05 -5.87
N ALA A 220 3.85 -25.74 -5.77
CA ALA A 220 2.69 -25.19 -5.06
C ALA A 220 1.39 -25.71 -5.67
N TYR A 221 1.27 -25.72 -7.00
CA TYR A 221 0.10 -26.25 -7.72
C TYR A 221 -0.13 -27.73 -7.42
N ARG A 222 0.89 -28.59 -7.52
CA ARG A 222 0.76 -30.03 -7.21
C ARG A 222 0.32 -30.25 -5.77
N LYS A 223 0.98 -29.61 -4.80
CA LYS A 223 0.60 -29.70 -3.38
C LYS A 223 -0.84 -29.23 -3.16
N SER A 224 -1.27 -28.18 -3.84
CA SER A 224 -2.65 -27.69 -3.84
C SER A 224 -3.64 -28.72 -4.41
N LYS A 225 -3.30 -29.32 -5.56
CA LYS A 225 -4.11 -30.32 -6.27
C LYS A 225 -4.24 -31.63 -5.51
N ASP A 226 -3.17 -32.09 -4.86
CA ASP A 226 -3.14 -33.33 -4.05
C ASP A 226 -4.09 -33.26 -2.85
N GLN A 227 -4.49 -32.06 -2.44
CA GLN A 227 -5.48 -31.86 -1.38
C GLN A 227 -6.92 -31.97 -1.88
N MET A 228 -7.15 -32.11 -3.20
CA MET A 228 -8.49 -32.27 -3.76
C MET A 228 -9.11 -33.60 -3.27
N GLY A 229 -10.14 -33.49 -2.44
CA GLY A 229 -10.82 -34.64 -1.83
C GLY A 229 -10.54 -34.81 -0.34
N LEU A 230 -9.54 -34.12 0.20
CA LEU A 230 -9.33 -34.07 1.65
C LEU A 230 -10.48 -33.33 2.34
N PRO A 231 -10.81 -33.67 3.60
CA PRO A 231 -11.62 -32.82 4.46
C PRO A 231 -11.02 -31.42 4.54
N LYS A 232 -11.87 -30.37 4.53
CA LYS A 232 -11.43 -28.97 4.56
C LYS A 232 -10.56 -28.65 5.79
N GLU A 233 -10.75 -29.38 6.89
CA GLU A 233 -9.99 -29.28 8.12
C GLU A 233 -8.53 -29.73 7.98
N GLN A 234 -8.20 -30.53 6.97
CA GLN A 234 -6.85 -31.03 6.69
C GLN A 234 -6.13 -30.20 5.61
N MET A 235 -6.82 -29.26 4.98
CA MET A 235 -6.23 -28.44 3.92
C MET A 235 -5.29 -27.37 4.48
N VAL A 236 -4.20 -27.15 3.75
CA VAL A 236 -3.10 -26.21 4.02
C VAL A 236 -2.98 -25.23 2.86
N ASN A 237 -2.72 -23.97 3.19
CA ASN A 237 -2.46 -22.91 2.22
C ASN A 237 -1.02 -22.99 1.68
N TYR A 238 -0.84 -23.65 0.53
CA TYR A 238 0.44 -23.68 -0.20
C TYR A 238 0.65 -22.48 -1.13
N VAL A 239 -0.31 -21.56 -1.25
CA VAL A 239 -0.12 -20.31 -1.98
C VAL A 239 0.95 -19.44 -1.31
N LYS A 240 1.19 -19.64 -0.01
CA LYS A 240 2.32 -19.05 0.72
C LYS A 240 3.67 -19.36 0.05
N ASP A 241 3.82 -20.53 -0.57
CA ASP A 241 5.07 -20.93 -1.25
C ASP A 241 5.38 -20.02 -2.47
N ILE A 242 4.38 -19.35 -3.05
CA ILE A 242 4.57 -18.39 -4.15
C ILE A 242 5.29 -17.12 -3.67
N TYR A 243 5.05 -16.72 -2.42
CA TYR A 243 5.61 -15.50 -1.84
C TYR A 243 6.89 -15.75 -1.04
N ALA A 244 7.06 -16.96 -0.49
CA ALA A 244 8.17 -17.31 0.40
C ALA A 244 9.59 -16.99 -0.12
N PRO A 245 9.89 -17.05 -1.43
CA PRO A 245 11.22 -16.72 -1.93
C PRO A 245 11.58 -15.22 -1.94
N PHE A 246 10.64 -14.33 -1.60
CA PHE A 246 10.81 -12.90 -1.77
C PHE A 246 10.57 -12.12 -0.48
N THR A 247 11.28 -11.00 -0.33
CA THR A 247 10.91 -9.97 0.64
C THR A 247 9.73 -9.13 0.14
N ASP A 248 9.07 -8.45 1.07
CA ASP A 248 8.00 -7.51 0.75
C ASP A 248 8.50 -6.39 -0.19
N GLU A 249 9.74 -5.93 -0.02
CA GLU A 249 10.37 -4.93 -0.88
C GLU A 249 10.63 -5.45 -2.30
N GLU A 250 11.06 -6.70 -2.47
CA GLU A 250 11.26 -7.30 -3.79
C GLU A 250 9.93 -7.38 -4.56
N ILE A 251 8.86 -7.82 -3.90
CA ILE A 251 7.51 -7.82 -4.48
C ILE A 251 7.08 -6.38 -4.81
N SER A 252 7.28 -5.43 -3.89
CA SER A 252 6.92 -4.02 -4.10
C SER A 252 7.67 -3.42 -5.30
N ALA A 253 8.96 -3.73 -5.47
CA ALA A 253 9.74 -3.28 -6.62
C ALA A 253 9.19 -3.84 -7.93
N LYS A 254 8.81 -5.12 -7.96
CA LYS A 254 8.17 -5.70 -9.16
C LYS A 254 6.79 -5.11 -9.41
N MET A 255 6.02 -4.81 -8.36
CA MET A 255 4.75 -4.10 -8.50
C MET A 255 4.94 -2.72 -9.15
N VAL A 256 5.98 -1.97 -8.75
CA VAL A 256 6.33 -0.69 -9.38
C VAL A 256 6.61 -0.86 -10.88
N GLU A 257 7.38 -1.87 -11.29
CA GLU A 257 7.59 -2.15 -12.72
C GLU A 257 6.28 -2.39 -13.48
N LEU A 258 5.36 -3.16 -12.90
CA LEU A 258 4.09 -3.51 -13.54
C LEU A 258 3.09 -2.34 -13.58
N LEU A 259 3.18 -1.43 -12.62
CA LEU A 259 2.24 -0.32 -12.44
C LEU A 259 2.70 0.99 -13.06
N THR A 260 4.00 1.23 -13.20
CA THR A 260 4.53 2.48 -13.75
C THR A 260 4.27 2.56 -15.26
N PRO A 261 3.50 3.57 -15.75
CA PRO A 261 3.28 3.75 -17.18
C PRO A 261 4.57 4.02 -17.95
N ALA A 262 4.58 3.63 -19.24
CA ALA A 262 5.70 3.98 -20.11
C ALA A 262 5.82 5.51 -20.24
N GLY A 263 7.04 6.02 -20.13
CA GLY A 263 7.33 7.45 -20.22
C GLY A 263 7.27 8.22 -18.89
N THR A 264 6.92 7.57 -17.77
CA THR A 264 7.07 8.16 -16.43
C THR A 264 8.53 8.54 -16.19
N LYS A 265 8.77 9.81 -15.83
CA LYS A 265 10.12 10.35 -15.66
C LYS A 265 10.62 10.21 -14.23
N ALA A 266 9.75 10.42 -13.24
CA ALA A 266 10.10 10.30 -11.83
C ALA A 266 10.39 8.84 -11.46
N LYS A 267 11.33 8.62 -10.54
CA LYS A 267 11.49 7.31 -9.90
C LYS A 267 10.23 7.02 -9.08
N VAL A 268 9.64 5.84 -9.23
CA VAL A 268 8.49 5.42 -8.43
C VAL A 268 8.93 4.39 -7.39
N GLU A 269 8.37 4.46 -6.18
CA GLU A 269 8.56 3.48 -5.10
C GLU A 269 7.23 3.30 -4.35
N ILE A 270 6.99 2.09 -3.82
CA ILE A 270 5.82 1.81 -2.98
C ILE A 270 6.31 1.38 -1.60
N VAL A 271 5.76 2.01 -0.57
CA VAL A 271 5.96 1.67 0.85
C VAL A 271 4.66 1.08 1.39
N TYR A 272 4.74 -0.09 2.01
CA TYR A 272 3.60 -0.74 2.65
C TYR A 272 3.69 -0.64 4.17
N GLN A 273 2.52 -0.64 4.82
CA GLN A 273 2.42 -0.89 6.25
C GLN A 273 2.92 -2.30 6.56
N PRO A 274 3.88 -2.48 7.47
CA PRO A 274 4.24 -3.80 7.96
C PRO A 274 3.06 -4.48 8.66
N LEU A 275 2.96 -5.81 8.56
CA LEU A 275 1.89 -6.56 9.22
C LEU A 275 1.89 -6.36 10.76
N GLU A 276 3.07 -6.20 11.35
CA GLU A 276 3.23 -5.84 12.76
C GLU A 276 2.62 -4.46 13.07
N GLY A 277 2.91 -3.46 12.25
CA GLY A 277 2.35 -2.11 12.40
C GLY A 277 0.82 -2.09 12.31
N LEU A 278 0.23 -2.92 11.43
CA LEU A 278 -1.21 -3.13 11.39
C LEU A 278 -1.75 -3.71 12.70
N HIS A 279 -1.10 -4.74 13.25
CA HIS A 279 -1.56 -5.39 14.49
C HIS A 279 -1.38 -4.49 15.72
N GLU A 280 -0.35 -3.65 15.75
CA GLU A 280 -0.18 -2.65 16.79
C GLU A 280 -1.26 -1.57 16.70
N ALA A 281 -1.59 -1.12 15.49
CA ALA A 281 -2.62 -0.11 15.28
C ALA A 281 -4.03 -0.64 15.58
N CYS A 282 -4.32 -1.89 15.22
CA CYS A 282 -5.65 -2.51 15.31
C CYS A 282 -5.65 -3.77 16.20
N PRO A 283 -5.32 -3.67 17.50
CA PRO A 283 -5.05 -4.84 18.35
C PRO A 283 -6.27 -5.75 18.56
N ASN A 284 -7.48 -5.19 18.44
CA ASN A 284 -8.74 -5.91 18.62
C ASN A 284 -9.30 -6.49 17.29
N HIS A 285 -8.65 -6.22 16.16
CA HIS A 285 -9.10 -6.62 14.82
C HIS A 285 -7.98 -7.33 14.07
N ARG A 286 -7.59 -8.51 14.56
CA ARG A 286 -6.43 -9.28 14.07
C ARG A 286 -6.73 -10.23 12.91
N GLY A 287 -7.89 -10.12 12.28
CA GLY A 287 -8.24 -10.85 11.07
C GLY A 287 -7.50 -10.25 9.88
N ASP A 288 -6.47 -10.94 9.39
CA ASP A 288 -5.49 -10.43 8.42
C ASP A 288 -5.27 -11.37 7.22
N TRP A 289 -6.17 -12.34 6.99
CA TRP A 289 -5.98 -13.45 6.05
C TRP A 289 -5.71 -13.04 4.60
N TYR A 290 -6.17 -11.86 4.16
CA TYR A 290 -5.85 -11.29 2.83
C TYR A 290 -4.40 -10.79 2.73
N PHE A 291 -3.72 -10.56 3.85
CA PHE A 291 -2.31 -10.19 3.94
C PHE A 291 -1.44 -11.41 4.30
N SER A 292 -1.81 -12.12 5.36
CA SER A 292 -1.04 -13.21 5.96
C SER A 292 -1.26 -14.57 5.28
N GLY A 293 -2.43 -14.76 4.66
CA GLY A 293 -2.88 -16.07 4.17
C GLY A 293 -3.39 -17.00 5.26
N ASP A 294 -3.54 -16.52 6.50
CA ASP A 294 -3.99 -17.29 7.66
C ASP A 294 -5.51 -17.16 7.87
N TYR A 295 -6.26 -17.94 7.09
CA TYR A 295 -7.72 -17.92 7.12
C TYR A 295 -8.27 -18.38 8.48
N PRO A 296 -9.27 -17.67 9.06
CA PRO A 296 -9.86 -18.04 10.35
C PRO A 296 -10.69 -19.34 10.29
N THR A 297 -11.08 -19.77 9.08
CA THR A 297 -11.88 -20.99 8.87
C THR A 297 -11.23 -21.93 7.84
N PRO A 298 -11.43 -23.26 7.96
CA PRO A 298 -10.85 -24.21 7.02
C PRO A 298 -11.56 -24.13 5.65
N GLY A 299 -12.81 -23.63 5.65
CA GLY A 299 -13.53 -23.29 4.42
C GLY A 299 -12.83 -22.17 3.64
N GLY A 300 -12.26 -21.17 4.32
CA GLY A 300 -11.47 -20.12 3.67
C GLY A 300 -10.23 -20.69 2.97
N VAL A 301 -9.49 -21.58 3.65
CA VAL A 301 -8.33 -22.28 3.06
C VAL A 301 -8.75 -23.11 1.84
N LYS A 302 -9.87 -23.85 1.93
CA LYS A 302 -10.41 -24.61 0.79
C LYS A 302 -10.72 -23.71 -0.40
N MET A 303 -11.37 -22.57 -0.16
CA MET A 303 -11.74 -21.63 -1.23
C MET A 303 -10.49 -21.01 -1.87
N LEU A 304 -9.50 -20.62 -1.08
CA LEU A 304 -8.21 -20.14 -1.60
C LEU A 304 -7.54 -21.20 -2.47
N ASN A 305 -7.50 -22.45 -1.99
CA ASN A 305 -6.87 -23.54 -2.71
C ASN A 305 -7.51 -23.74 -4.10
N ASN A 306 -8.85 -23.76 -4.14
CA ASN A 306 -9.59 -23.82 -5.39
C ASN A 306 -9.27 -22.64 -6.32
N ALA A 307 -9.27 -21.41 -5.79
CA ALA A 307 -8.99 -20.22 -6.60
C ALA A 307 -7.56 -20.20 -7.17
N PHE A 308 -6.59 -20.76 -6.45
CA PHE A 308 -5.23 -20.91 -6.96
C PHE A 308 -5.12 -22.00 -8.03
N ILE A 309 -5.75 -23.15 -7.83
CA ILE A 309 -5.83 -24.23 -8.84
C ILE A 309 -6.47 -23.69 -10.13
N ASP A 310 -7.62 -23.03 -10.00
CA ASP A 310 -8.35 -22.45 -11.14
C ASP A 310 -7.49 -21.43 -11.89
N TYR A 311 -6.75 -20.57 -11.16
CA TYR A 311 -5.82 -19.61 -11.76
C TYR A 311 -4.73 -20.32 -12.57
N ILE A 312 -4.08 -21.33 -12.00
CA ILE A 312 -2.99 -22.05 -12.66
C ILE A 312 -3.50 -22.77 -13.91
N GLU A 313 -4.63 -23.46 -13.83
CA GLU A 313 -5.20 -24.21 -14.95
C GLU A 313 -5.64 -23.29 -16.09
N GLN A 314 -6.21 -22.11 -15.78
CA GLN A 314 -6.60 -21.13 -16.79
C GLN A 314 -5.39 -20.46 -17.47
N VAL A 315 -4.31 -20.18 -16.73
CA VAL A 315 -3.18 -19.39 -17.24
C VAL A 315 -2.07 -20.26 -17.85
N TYR A 316 -1.78 -21.42 -17.26
CA TYR A 316 -0.64 -22.27 -17.65
C TYR A 316 -1.05 -23.50 -18.45
N GLN A 317 -2.35 -23.83 -18.56
CA GLN A 317 -2.86 -24.96 -19.34
C GLN A 317 -2.09 -26.27 -19.10
N PHE A 318 -1.90 -26.63 -17.82
CA PHE A 318 -1.33 -27.94 -17.45
C PHE A 318 -2.23 -29.10 -17.86
#